data_AF-W7QRP0-F1
#
_entry.id   AF-W7QRP0-F1
#
_cell.length_a   1.000
_cell.length_b   1.000
_cell.length_c   1.000
_cell.angle_alpha   90.00
_cell.angle_beta   90.00
_cell.angle_gamma   90.00
#
_symmetry.space_group_name_H-M   'P 1'
#
loop_
_entity.id
_entity.type
_entity.pdbx_description
1 polymer ?
#
loop_
_entity_poly.entity_id
_entity_poly.type
_entity_poly.pdbx_seq_one_letter_code
_entity_poly.pdbx_strand_id
1 'polypeptide(L)'
;TQWVDIKLLCHGIVMSAYLEFETLPEVDNVLKLRVLGSSSGFSGVANCYVDEQGFRDFCRLLEGFPKQRDQVVEFSSGDRGRLSNFSVTFSCKNSSGHVLVKVAIESIISHMNTRTERFSSEFELVAEPAELDRFQKSIVVVSNSENVGKKARLHGRT
;
A
#
# COMPACT_ATOMS: atom_id res chain seq x y z
N THR A 1 -33.27 -0.49 -43.58
CA THR A 1 -32.66 0.40 -42.57
C THR A 1 -32.44 -0.40 -41.32
N GLN A 2 -31.21 -0.85 -41.09
CA GLN A 2 -30.86 -1.83 -40.06
C GLN A 2 -30.35 -1.06 -38.83
N TRP A 3 -31.06 -1.16 -37.71
CA TRP A 3 -30.67 -0.56 -36.45
C TRP A 3 -29.57 -1.41 -35.82
N VAL A 4 -28.40 -0.82 -35.61
CA VAL A 4 -27.29 -1.43 -34.87
C VAL A 4 -27.60 -1.28 -33.38
N ASP A 5 -27.91 -2.40 -32.75
CA ASP A 5 -28.12 -2.51 -31.30
C ASP A 5 -26.74 -2.47 -30.61
N ILE A 6 -26.30 -1.26 -30.21
CA ILE A 6 -25.09 -1.10 -29.39
C ILE A 6 -25.47 -1.46 -27.97
N LYS A 7 -25.36 -2.75 -27.62
CA LYS A 7 -25.23 -3.18 -26.23
C LYS A 7 -23.94 -2.60 -25.67
N LEU A 8 -24.05 -1.41 -25.05
CA LEU A 8 -23.09 -0.94 -24.06
C LEU A 8 -23.04 -1.99 -22.95
N LEU A 9 -22.03 -2.86 -23.01
CA LEU A 9 -21.61 -3.68 -21.89
C LEU A 9 -21.13 -2.71 -20.80
N CYS A 10 -22.03 -2.30 -19.92
CA CYS A 10 -21.68 -1.85 -18.57
C CYS A 10 -21.12 -3.06 -17.79
N HIS A 11 -20.02 -3.65 -18.25
CA HIS A 11 -19.13 -4.35 -17.35
C HIS A 11 -18.46 -3.24 -16.55
N GLY A 12 -18.97 -2.99 -15.34
CA GLY A 12 -18.27 -2.16 -14.39
C GLY A 12 -16.82 -2.64 -14.37
N ILE A 13 -15.89 -1.74 -14.70
CA ILE A 13 -14.47 -2.03 -14.58
C ILE A 13 -14.25 -2.27 -13.09
N VAL A 14 -14.22 -3.54 -12.67
CA VAL A 14 -13.77 -3.92 -11.34
C VAL A 14 -12.28 -3.62 -11.34
N MET A 15 -11.92 -2.42 -10.87
CA MET A 15 -10.52 -2.12 -10.58
C MET A 15 -10.05 -3.12 -9.52
N SER A 16 -8.99 -3.87 -9.84
CA SER A 16 -8.39 -4.77 -8.86
C SER A 16 -7.85 -3.96 -7.70
N ALA A 17 -8.22 -4.35 -6.48
CA ALA A 17 -7.70 -3.72 -5.28
C ALA A 17 -6.26 -4.18 -5.05
N TYR A 18 -5.34 -3.28 -4.71
CA TYR A 18 -3.96 -3.63 -4.41
C TYR A 18 -3.24 -2.55 -3.59
N LEU A 19 -2.13 -2.96 -2.97
CA LEU A 19 -1.14 -2.11 -2.32
C LEU A 19 0.25 -2.52 -2.84
N GLU A 20 1.09 -1.58 -3.25
CA GLU A 20 2.45 -1.81 -3.68
C GLU A 20 3.44 -0.86 -3.01
N PHE A 21 4.60 -1.41 -2.66
CA PHE A 21 5.77 -0.69 -2.21
C PHE A 21 6.91 -0.91 -3.20
N GLU A 22 7.64 0.16 -3.51
CA GLU A 22 8.85 0.13 -4.34
C GLU A 22 9.97 0.91 -3.65
N THR A 23 11.15 0.30 -3.54
CA THR A 23 12.35 0.98 -3.03
C THR A 23 12.86 1.98 -4.07
N LEU A 24 12.98 3.24 -3.70
CA LEU A 24 13.51 4.31 -4.54
C LEU A 24 14.97 4.63 -4.19
N PRO A 25 15.77 5.14 -5.14
CA PRO A 25 17.11 5.61 -4.84
C PRO A 25 17.06 6.85 -3.94
N GLU A 26 17.99 6.95 -2.99
CA GLU A 26 18.20 8.12 -2.13
C GLU A 26 19.67 8.24 -1.74
N VAL A 27 20.15 9.46 -1.51
CA VAL A 27 21.58 9.75 -1.27
C VAL A 27 21.99 9.59 0.21
N ASP A 28 21.03 9.68 1.13
CA ASP A 28 21.30 9.84 2.57
C ASP A 28 21.13 8.55 3.41
N ASN A 29 21.21 7.37 2.80
CA ASN A 29 20.98 6.07 3.48
C ASN A 29 19.64 5.99 4.23
N VAL A 30 18.65 6.77 3.81
CA VAL A 30 17.27 6.70 4.31
C VAL A 30 16.46 5.84 3.35
N LEU A 31 15.68 4.90 3.90
CA LEU A 31 14.77 4.12 3.08
C LEU A 31 13.66 5.03 2.52
N LYS A 32 13.67 5.19 1.19
CA LYS A 32 12.64 5.91 0.45
C LYS A 32 11.76 4.89 -0.28
N LEU A 33 10.46 4.96 -0.02
CA LEU A 33 9.48 4.06 -0.62
C LEU A 33 8.51 4.84 -1.49
N ARG A 34 8.26 4.38 -2.70
CA ARG A 34 7.01 4.69 -3.38
C ARG A 34 5.95 3.75 -2.86
N VAL A 35 4.90 4.33 -2.28
CA VAL A 35 3.70 3.60 -1.88
C VAL A 35 2.60 3.96 -2.87
N LEU A 36 1.98 2.95 -3.45
CA LEU A 36 0.85 3.14 -4.33
C LEU A 36 -0.21 2.07 -4.09
N GLY A 37 -1.46 2.41 -4.32
CA GLY A 37 -2.52 1.43 -4.23
C GLY A 37 -3.85 1.98 -4.70
N SER A 38 -4.80 1.07 -4.81
CA SER A 38 -6.15 1.40 -5.22
C SER A 38 -7.16 0.40 -4.70
N SER A 39 -8.41 0.84 -4.58
CA SER A 39 -9.59 0.01 -4.31
C SER A 39 -10.83 0.77 -4.77
N SER A 40 -11.78 0.11 -5.42
CA SER A 40 -13.14 0.58 -5.72
C SER A 40 -13.34 2.12 -5.86
N GLY A 41 -12.68 2.74 -6.85
CA GLY A 41 -12.80 4.18 -7.14
C GLY A 41 -11.81 5.09 -6.42
N PHE A 42 -11.05 4.57 -5.47
CA PHE A 42 -9.96 5.27 -4.77
C PHE A 42 -8.60 4.78 -5.26
N SER A 43 -7.66 5.72 -5.35
CA SER A 43 -6.25 5.41 -5.57
C SER A 43 -5.37 6.45 -4.91
N GLY A 44 -4.14 6.09 -4.57
CA GLY A 44 -3.17 6.99 -3.97
C GLY A 44 -1.77 6.59 -4.37
N VAL A 45 -0.90 7.59 -4.46
CA VAL A 45 0.54 7.40 -4.67
C VAL A 45 1.31 8.47 -3.90
N ALA A 46 2.36 8.06 -3.21
CA ALA A 46 3.27 8.95 -2.53
C ALA A 46 4.69 8.38 -2.51
N ASN A 47 5.70 9.26 -2.49
CA ASN A 47 7.07 8.88 -2.17
C ASN A 47 7.33 9.28 -0.73
N CYS A 48 7.53 8.32 0.15
CA CYS A 48 7.62 8.50 1.59
C CYS A 48 9.02 8.10 2.10
N TYR A 49 9.51 8.82 3.09
CA TYR A 49 10.70 8.43 3.83
C TYR A 49 10.27 7.62 5.05
N VAL A 50 10.95 6.50 5.29
CA VAL A 50 10.64 5.63 6.43
C VAL A 50 11.90 5.37 7.24
N ASP A 51 11.72 5.15 8.55
CA ASP A 51 12.76 4.53 9.36
C ASP A 51 12.96 3.08 8.89
N GLU A 52 14.15 2.79 8.35
CA GLU A 52 14.43 1.52 7.71
C GLU A 52 14.34 0.35 8.70
N GLN A 53 14.81 0.57 9.94
CA GLN A 53 14.77 -0.46 10.97
C GLN A 53 13.34 -0.72 11.45
N GLY A 54 12.56 0.33 11.73
CA GLY A 54 11.15 0.22 12.07
C GLY A 54 10.32 -0.44 10.97
N PHE A 55 10.60 -0.11 9.70
CA PHE A 55 9.91 -0.75 8.57
C PHE A 55 10.29 -2.23 8.43
N ARG A 56 11.56 -2.59 8.65
CA ARG A 56 12.00 -4.01 8.73
C ARG A 56 11.29 -4.77 9.84
N ASP A 57 11.17 -4.16 11.01
CA ASP A 57 10.51 -4.78 12.16
C ASP A 57 9.03 -4.99 11.89
N PHE A 58 8.36 -4.01 11.26
CA PHE A 58 7.01 -4.19 10.74
C PHE A 58 6.91 -5.35 9.74
N CYS A 59 7.82 -5.45 8.77
CA CYS A 59 7.81 -6.56 7.79
C CYS A 59 7.94 -7.93 8.46
N ARG A 60 8.71 -8.04 9.54
CA ARG A 60 8.83 -9.27 10.34
C ARG A 60 7.56 -9.60 11.11
N LEU A 61 6.79 -8.61 11.56
CA LEU A 61 5.50 -8.84 12.22
C LEU A 61 4.45 -9.47 11.26
N LEU A 62 4.60 -9.25 9.96
CA LEU A 62 3.75 -9.88 8.94
C LEU A 62 4.11 -11.36 8.68
N GLU A 63 5.24 -11.85 9.18
CA GLU A 63 5.63 -13.25 9.01
C GLU A 63 4.69 -14.20 9.76
N GLY A 64 3.97 -15.03 9.00
CA GLY A 64 2.94 -15.91 9.51
C GLY A 64 1.72 -15.18 10.07
N PHE A 65 1.50 -13.92 9.69
CA PHE A 65 0.30 -13.20 10.07
C PHE A 65 -0.93 -13.76 9.33
N PRO A 66 -2.10 -13.88 9.99
CA PRO A 66 -2.35 -13.64 11.42
C PRO A 66 -2.02 -14.87 12.28
N LYS A 67 -1.43 -14.65 13.46
CA LYS A 67 -1.12 -15.70 14.47
C LYS A 67 -2.26 -15.92 15.47
N GLN A 68 -3.12 -14.92 15.63
CA GLN A 68 -4.30 -14.96 16.49
C GLN A 68 -5.40 -14.07 15.92
N ARG A 69 -6.66 -14.33 16.30
CA ARG A 69 -7.84 -13.68 15.71
C ARG A 69 -7.86 -12.16 15.89
N ASP A 70 -7.45 -11.68 17.05
CA ASP A 70 -7.53 -10.24 17.37
C ASP A 70 -6.20 -9.53 17.11
N GLN A 71 -5.28 -10.15 16.35
CA GLN A 71 -4.00 -9.54 16.02
C GLN A 71 -4.20 -8.37 15.06
N VAL A 72 -3.60 -7.24 15.44
CA VAL A 72 -3.48 -6.05 14.59
C VAL A 72 -2.00 -5.73 14.46
N VAL A 73 -1.55 -5.47 13.23
CA VAL A 73 -0.20 -5.00 12.93
C VAL A 73 -0.31 -3.69 12.17
N GLU A 74 0.35 -2.66 12.66
CA GLU A 74 0.27 -1.30 12.10
C GLU A 74 1.64 -0.74 11.82
N PHE A 75 1.72 0.08 10.78
CA PHE A 75 2.90 0.88 10.49
C PHE A 75 2.50 2.23 9.93
N SER A 76 3.25 3.26 10.28
CA SER A 76 3.18 4.58 9.67
C SER A 76 4.58 5.07 9.36
N SER A 77 4.76 5.72 8.21
CA SER A 77 5.99 6.45 7.90
C SER A 77 6.20 7.69 8.79
N GLY A 78 5.21 8.04 9.61
CA GLY A 78 5.17 9.20 10.49
C GLY A 78 4.50 10.41 9.84
N ASP A 79 3.86 11.24 10.66
CA ASP A 79 3.35 12.55 10.24
C ASP A 79 4.44 13.59 10.45
N ARG A 80 4.98 14.12 9.34
CA ARG A 80 5.97 15.20 9.36
C ARG A 80 5.44 16.49 8.78
N GLY A 81 4.12 16.65 8.60
CA GLY A 81 3.40 17.87 8.17
C GLY A 81 3.83 18.52 6.84
N ARG A 82 4.98 18.15 6.30
CA ARG A 82 5.69 18.70 5.14
C ARG A 82 6.19 17.62 4.20
N LEU A 83 6.20 16.36 4.65
CA LEU A 83 6.60 15.20 3.86
C LEU A 83 5.40 14.29 3.66
N SER A 84 5.30 13.73 2.46
CA SER A 84 4.33 12.69 2.16
C SER A 84 4.50 11.51 3.11
N ASN A 85 3.37 10.91 3.47
CA ASN A 85 3.34 9.83 4.45
C ASN A 85 2.29 8.78 4.06
N PHE A 86 2.37 7.64 4.73
CA PHE A 86 1.36 6.61 4.67
C PHE A 86 1.18 5.93 6.01
N SER A 87 0.03 5.29 6.19
CA SER A 87 -0.18 4.29 7.24
C SER A 87 -0.85 3.05 6.66
N VAL A 88 -0.51 1.90 7.23
CA VAL A 88 -1.12 0.62 6.88
C VAL A 88 -1.43 -0.17 8.14
N THR A 89 -2.64 -0.73 8.19
CA THR A 89 -3.11 -1.58 9.28
C THR A 89 -3.56 -2.92 8.71
N PHE A 90 -2.99 -4.01 9.22
CA PHE A 90 -3.36 -5.40 8.93
C PHE A 90 -4.14 -5.95 10.10
N SER A 91 -5.32 -6.52 9.83
CA SER A 91 -6.17 -7.15 10.84
C SER A 91 -6.82 -8.43 10.29
N CYS A 92 -7.06 -9.41 11.15
CA CYS A 92 -7.77 -10.61 10.75
C CYS A 92 -9.24 -10.28 10.46
N LYS A 93 -9.73 -10.64 9.27
CA LYS A 93 -11.13 -10.40 8.88
C LYS A 93 -12.06 -11.52 9.35
N ASN A 94 -11.60 -12.77 9.30
CA ASN A 94 -12.42 -13.94 9.65
C ASN A 94 -11.55 -15.14 10.07
N SER A 95 -12.20 -16.20 10.55
CA SER A 95 -11.54 -17.42 11.01
C SER A 95 -10.86 -18.25 9.90
N SER A 96 -11.03 -17.87 8.63
CA SER A 96 -10.35 -18.51 7.49
C SER A 96 -9.00 -17.86 7.16
N GLY A 97 -8.54 -16.89 7.96
CA GLY A 97 -7.25 -16.24 7.79
C GLY A 97 -7.22 -15.11 6.77
N HIS A 98 -8.37 -14.71 6.20
CA HIS A 98 -8.41 -13.53 5.34
C HIS A 98 -8.01 -12.29 6.13
N VAL A 99 -7.29 -11.38 5.47
CA VAL A 99 -6.74 -10.19 6.12
C VAL A 99 -7.39 -8.94 5.55
N LEU A 100 -7.94 -8.10 6.43
CA LEU A 100 -8.34 -6.75 6.09
C LEU A 100 -7.12 -5.84 6.20
N VAL A 101 -6.83 -5.12 5.12
CA VAL A 101 -5.77 -4.13 5.05
C VAL A 101 -6.38 -2.77 4.84
N LYS A 102 -6.12 -1.86 5.77
CA LYS A 102 -6.50 -0.45 5.67
C LYS A 102 -5.27 0.35 5.28
N VAL A 103 -5.42 1.25 4.31
CA VAL A 103 -4.33 2.05 3.78
C VAL A 103 -4.74 3.51 3.77
N ALA A 104 -3.89 4.38 4.29
CA ALA A 104 -3.98 5.82 4.10
C ALA A 104 -2.69 6.31 3.44
N ILE A 105 -2.81 7.13 2.40
CA ILE A 105 -1.70 7.74 1.68
C ILE A 105 -1.93 9.24 1.62
N GLU A 106 -0.99 10.03 2.11
CA GLU A 106 -0.96 11.48 1.98
C GLU A 106 0.24 11.90 1.11
N SER A 107 -0.04 12.48 -0.05
CA SER A 107 0.96 13.09 -0.92
C SER A 107 1.03 14.60 -0.65
N ILE A 108 2.19 15.05 -0.18
CA ILE A 108 2.45 16.45 0.12
C ILE A 108 3.47 16.99 -0.90
N ILE A 109 3.05 17.98 -1.68
CA ILE A 109 3.91 18.68 -2.63
C ILE A 109 4.21 20.07 -2.08
N SER A 110 5.46 20.28 -1.69
CA SER A 110 5.94 21.57 -1.17
C SER A 110 6.75 22.28 -2.26
N HIS A 111 6.30 23.47 -2.66
CA HIS A 111 7.03 24.35 -3.57
C HIS A 111 7.65 25.50 -2.78
N MET A 112 8.88 25.90 -3.14
CA MET A 112 9.67 26.93 -2.42
C MET A 112 8.92 28.26 -2.24
N ASN A 113 7.98 28.61 -3.12
CA ASN A 113 7.32 29.92 -3.18
C ASN A 113 5.79 29.87 -3.32
N THR A 114 5.14 28.72 -3.16
CA THR A 114 3.67 28.60 -3.26
C THR A 114 3.08 27.77 -2.11
N ARG A 115 1.75 27.72 -2.03
CA ARG A 115 1.00 26.93 -1.04
C ARG A 115 1.36 25.45 -1.17
N THR A 116 1.61 24.79 -0.04
CA THR A 116 1.72 23.31 0.02
C THR A 116 0.42 22.68 -0.45
N GLU A 117 0.51 21.80 -1.45
CA GLU A 117 -0.61 21.00 -1.91
C GLU A 117 -0.62 19.66 -1.17
N ARG A 118 -1.83 19.23 -0.77
CA ARG A 118 -2.04 17.98 -0.03
C ARG A 118 -3.13 17.17 -0.70
N PHE A 119 -2.81 15.92 -0.98
CA PHE A 119 -3.74 14.95 -1.56
C PHE A 119 -3.77 13.72 -0.67
N SER A 120 -4.96 13.35 -0.19
CA SER A 120 -5.15 12.19 0.68
C SER A 120 -6.02 11.15 0.00
N SER A 121 -5.72 9.88 0.22
CA SER A 121 -6.53 8.76 -0.21
C SER A 121 -6.54 7.69 0.87
N GLU A 122 -7.72 7.21 1.22
CA GLU A 122 -7.93 6.14 2.17
C GLU A 122 -8.76 5.03 1.51
N PHE A 123 -8.32 3.79 1.68
CA PHE A 123 -9.02 2.65 1.12
C PHE A 123 -8.74 1.38 1.90
N GLU A 124 -9.62 0.39 1.72
CA GLU A 124 -9.48 -0.93 2.28
C GLU A 124 -9.38 -1.98 1.18
N LEU A 125 -8.62 -3.04 1.42
CA LEU A 125 -8.59 -4.24 0.60
C LEU A 125 -8.61 -5.48 1.48
N VAL A 126 -9.10 -6.59 0.93
CA VAL A 126 -9.15 -7.89 1.61
C VAL A 126 -8.19 -8.82 0.90
N ALA A 127 -7.15 -9.27 1.57
CA ALA A 127 -6.17 -10.19 1.01
C ALA A 127 -6.46 -11.64 1.40
N GLU A 128 -6.19 -12.54 0.46
CA GLU A 128 -6.12 -13.98 0.70
C GLU A 128 -4.85 -14.33 1.47
N PRO A 129 -4.85 -15.35 2.35
CA PRO A 129 -3.66 -15.77 3.10
C PRO A 129 -2.44 -16.01 2.19
N ALA A 130 -2.65 -16.70 1.07
CA ALA A 130 -1.58 -17.02 0.12
C ALA A 130 -1.01 -15.79 -0.61
N GLU A 131 -1.78 -14.71 -0.74
CA GLU A 131 -1.29 -13.44 -1.29
C GLU A 131 -0.46 -12.69 -0.24
N LEU A 132 -0.87 -12.75 1.03
CA LEU A 132 -0.09 -12.18 2.12
C LEU A 132 1.27 -12.87 2.27
N ASP A 133 1.34 -14.21 2.14
CA ASP A 133 2.59 -14.95 2.20
C ASP A 133 3.57 -14.55 1.08
N ARG A 134 3.06 -14.30 -0.13
CA ARG A 134 3.86 -13.82 -1.26
C ARG A 134 4.30 -12.38 -1.08
N PHE A 135 3.40 -11.54 -0.58
CA PHE A 135 3.71 -10.17 -0.22
C PHE A 135 4.80 -10.10 0.85
N GLN A 136 4.71 -10.91 1.90
CA GLN A 136 5.69 -10.96 2.98
C GLN A 136 7.11 -11.26 2.47
N LYS A 137 7.25 -12.24 1.58
CA LYS A 137 8.56 -12.58 0.99
C LYS A 137 9.15 -11.43 0.18
N SER A 138 8.32 -10.66 -0.51
CA SER A 138 8.77 -9.55 -1.34
C SER A 138 8.98 -8.25 -0.55
N ILE A 139 8.15 -7.95 0.44
CA ILE A 139 8.25 -6.72 1.24
C ILE A 139 9.50 -6.71 2.12
N VAL A 140 9.95 -7.89 2.59
CA VAL A 140 11.24 -8.03 3.27
C VAL A 140 12.40 -7.59 2.37
N VAL A 141 12.36 -7.89 1.07
CA VAL A 141 13.38 -7.42 0.12
C VAL A 141 13.30 -5.91 -0.06
N VAL A 142 12.09 -5.34 -0.16
CA VAL A 142 11.86 -3.89 -0.28
C VAL A 142 12.31 -3.10 0.96
N SER A 143 12.32 -3.74 2.13
CA SER A 143 12.71 -3.12 3.40
C SER A 143 14.21 -2.80 3.57
N ASN A 144 15.02 -3.00 2.53
CA ASN A 144 16.44 -2.63 2.50
C ASN A 144 16.65 -1.53 1.45
N SER A 145 17.26 -0.41 1.84
CA SER A 145 17.53 0.73 0.96
C SER A 145 18.47 0.40 -0.20
N GLU A 146 19.30 -0.64 -0.08
CA GLU A 146 20.17 -1.14 -1.16
C GLU A 146 19.40 -1.83 -2.29
N ASN A 147 18.14 -2.23 -2.07
CA ASN A 147 17.33 -2.98 -3.02
C ASN A 147 16.52 -2.07 -3.95
N VAL A 148 17.15 -1.03 -4.48
CA VAL A 148 16.51 -0.03 -5.37
C VAL A 148 15.78 -0.71 -6.54
N GLY A 149 14.55 -0.26 -6.79
CA GLY A 149 13.67 -0.76 -7.87
C GLY A 149 12.96 -2.08 -7.56
N LYS A 150 13.25 -2.72 -6.40
CA LYS A 150 12.48 -3.89 -5.97
C LYS A 150 11.08 -3.48 -5.55
N LYS A 151 10.12 -4.38 -5.79
CA LYS A 151 8.70 -4.16 -5.58
C LYS A 151 8.08 -5.28 -4.79
N ALA A 152 7.09 -4.93 -3.98
CA ALA A 152 6.25 -5.86 -3.26
C ALA A 152 4.80 -5.41 -3.42
N ARG A 153 3.95 -6.28 -3.97
CA ARG A 153 2.55 -5.99 -4.22
C ARG A 153 1.66 -6.99 -3.51
N LEU A 154 0.69 -6.48 -2.77
CA LEU A 154 -0.39 -7.23 -2.16
C LEU A 154 -1.65 -7.04 -3.00
N HIS A 155 -2.18 -8.13 -3.52
CA HIS A 155 -3.45 -8.12 -4.25
C HIS A 155 -4.62 -8.33 -3.29
N GLY A 156 -5.62 -7.46 -3.41
CA GLY A 156 -6.93 -7.67 -2.82
C GLY A 156 -7.76 -8.64 -3.65
N ARG A 157 -8.73 -9.28 -3.00
CA ARG A 157 -9.69 -10.16 -3.65
C ARG A 157 -10.57 -9.35 -4.59
N THR A 158 -10.65 -9.80 -5.84
CA THR A 158 -11.66 -9.36 -6.82
C THR A 158 -13.03 -9.94 -6.52
#